data_AF-A0A5M3Q5U0-F1
#
_entry.id   AF-A0A5M3Q5U0-F1
#
_cell.length_a   1.000
_cell.length_b   1.000
_cell.length_c   1.000
_cell.angle_alpha   90.00
_cell.angle_beta   90.00
_cell.angle_gamma   90.00
#
_symmetry.space_group_name_H-M   'P 1'
#
loop_
_entity.id
_entity.type
_entity.pdbx_description
1 polymer ?
#
loop_
_entity_poly.entity_id
_entity_poly.type
_entity_poly.pdbx_seq_one_letter_code
_entity_poly.pdbx_strand_id
1 'polypeptide(L)'
;MTFAQNAKAVLTSIAENAETSRCPDQLVGPIVDFDAKEVDFPYRLPATTIAETQNRRLVLVLESPHKAEFDLPKEPGPAKGKTGKNIRQYSSQIEALRDFTQYPVLLMNAIQYQCSLGFSTRKFRDKVFLKLWSEGGKENFMARLNSYCDSNAVIVNCCTKGNQSQELRSRVHNAIEELQLNATIIKRGHPVTWSIKNRRNKPW
;
A
#
# COMPACT_ATOMS: atom_id res chain seq x y z
N MET A 1 21.51 2.88 12.51
CA MET A 1 20.89 1.63 12.02
C MET A 1 19.85 1.99 10.97
N THR A 2 19.84 1.34 9.81
CA THR A 2 18.84 1.63 8.74
C THR A 2 17.46 1.14 9.16
N PHE A 3 16.38 1.70 8.59
CA PHE A 3 15.02 1.21 8.86
C PHE A 3 14.87 -0.29 8.56
N ALA A 4 15.56 -0.80 7.54
CA ALA A 4 15.53 -2.23 7.22
C ALA A 4 16.13 -3.12 8.33
N GLN A 5 17.27 -2.70 8.90
CA GLN A 5 17.90 -3.38 10.04
C GLN A 5 17.00 -3.34 11.28
N ASN A 6 16.41 -2.17 11.58
CA ASN A 6 15.46 -2.01 12.69
C ASN A 6 14.24 -2.93 12.50
N ALA A 7 13.66 -2.94 11.31
CA ALA A 7 12.47 -3.75 11.02
C ALA A 7 12.76 -5.24 11.22
N LYS A 8 13.89 -5.75 10.71
CA LYS A 8 14.30 -7.12 10.92
C LYS A 8 14.45 -7.46 12.42
N ALA A 9 15.08 -6.57 13.20
CA ALA A 9 15.24 -6.76 14.64
C ALA A 9 13.89 -6.80 15.38
N VAL A 10 12.97 -5.90 15.07
CA VAL A 10 11.62 -5.89 15.67
C VAL A 10 10.87 -7.17 15.37
N LEU A 11 10.84 -7.60 14.10
CA LEU A 11 10.09 -8.78 13.67
C LEU A 11 10.62 -10.05 14.36
N THR A 12 11.93 -10.24 14.35
CA THR A 12 12.61 -11.41 14.95
C THR A 12 12.52 -11.43 16.47
N SER A 13 12.47 -10.27 17.14
CA SER A 13 12.25 -10.20 18.60
C SER A 13 10.85 -10.64 19.03
N ILE A 14 9.88 -10.67 18.10
CA ILE A 14 8.49 -11.02 18.38
C ILE A 14 8.19 -12.45 17.92
N ALA A 15 8.72 -12.86 16.76
CA ALA A 15 8.55 -14.20 16.22
C ALA A 15 9.81 -14.65 15.48
N GLU A 16 10.40 -15.77 15.92
CA GLU A 16 11.65 -16.31 15.37
C GLU A 16 11.56 -16.63 13.87
N ASN A 17 10.39 -17.10 13.41
CA ASN A 17 10.12 -17.45 12.02
C ASN A 17 9.36 -16.35 11.25
N ALA A 18 9.48 -15.08 11.67
CA ALA A 18 8.84 -13.98 10.97
C ALA A 18 9.41 -13.81 9.55
N GLU A 19 8.55 -13.48 8.58
CA GLU A 19 9.00 -13.00 7.28
C GLU A 19 9.68 -11.64 7.45
N THR A 20 10.98 -11.58 7.12
CA THR A 20 11.82 -10.37 7.28
C THR A 20 12.18 -9.71 5.96
N SER A 21 11.75 -10.30 4.84
CA SER A 21 11.90 -9.75 3.51
C SER A 21 11.03 -8.52 3.33
N ARG A 22 11.50 -7.63 2.46
CA ARG A 22 10.77 -6.42 2.09
C ARG A 22 9.77 -6.75 0.97
N CYS A 23 8.57 -6.21 1.08
CA CYS A 23 7.62 -6.11 -0.03
C CYS A 23 7.85 -4.78 -0.77
N PRO A 24 8.58 -4.77 -1.90
CA PRO A 24 8.90 -3.55 -2.64
C PRO A 24 7.63 -2.88 -3.22
N ASP A 25 7.66 -1.57 -3.42
CA ASP A 25 6.59 -0.88 -4.13
C ASP A 25 6.68 -1.17 -5.64
N GLN A 26 5.54 -1.27 -6.30
CA GLN A 26 5.49 -1.74 -7.68
C GLN A 26 4.50 -0.93 -8.53
N LEU A 27 4.94 -0.55 -9.72
CA LEU A 27 4.07 -0.01 -10.77
C LEU A 27 3.37 -1.18 -11.46
N VAL A 28 2.05 -1.07 -11.63
CA VAL A 28 1.22 -2.21 -12.04
C VAL A 28 0.33 -1.98 -13.26
N GLY A 29 0.50 -0.87 -13.96
CA GLY A 29 -0.34 -0.50 -15.10
C GLY A 29 -1.47 0.45 -14.74
N PRO A 30 -2.11 1.06 -15.74
CA PRO A 30 -3.26 1.92 -15.52
C PRO A 30 -4.53 1.10 -15.24
N ILE A 31 -5.51 1.73 -14.58
CA ILE A 31 -6.80 1.08 -14.24
C ILE A 31 -7.53 0.58 -15.48
N VAL A 32 -7.44 1.30 -16.61
CA VAL A 32 -8.09 0.90 -17.87
C VAL A 32 -7.63 -0.47 -18.38
N ASP A 33 -6.41 -0.90 -18.02
CA ASP A 33 -5.83 -2.17 -18.46
C ASP A 33 -6.07 -3.31 -17.46
N PHE A 34 -6.73 -3.03 -16.32
CA PHE A 34 -6.98 -4.05 -15.31
C PHE A 34 -8.10 -5.00 -15.75
N ASP A 35 -7.77 -6.29 -15.85
CA ASP A 35 -8.76 -7.35 -16.05
C ASP A 35 -9.07 -8.07 -14.72
N ALA A 36 -10.36 -8.16 -14.40
CA ALA A 36 -10.86 -8.87 -13.22
C ALA A 36 -10.72 -10.39 -13.31
N LYS A 37 -10.56 -10.95 -14.52
CA LYS A 37 -10.37 -12.38 -14.77
C LYS A 37 -8.91 -12.81 -14.60
N GLU A 38 -7.98 -11.87 -14.78
CA GLU A 38 -6.56 -12.15 -14.67
C GLU A 38 -6.11 -12.40 -13.23
N VAL A 39 -5.13 -13.28 -13.09
CA VAL A 39 -4.57 -13.67 -11.78
C VAL A 39 -3.71 -12.57 -11.17
N ASP A 40 -3.12 -11.71 -11.99
CA ASP A 40 -2.26 -10.61 -11.59
C ASP A 40 -2.54 -9.32 -12.38
N PHE A 41 -1.82 -8.25 -12.07
CA PHE A 41 -1.84 -7.01 -12.85
C PHE A 41 -1.13 -7.15 -14.20
N PRO A 42 -1.39 -6.27 -15.18
CA PRO A 42 -0.76 -6.31 -16.51
C PRO A 42 0.77 -6.42 -16.46
N TYR A 43 1.39 -5.73 -15.51
CA TYR A 43 2.82 -5.86 -15.24
C TYR A 43 3.11 -5.60 -13.76
N ARG A 44 4.34 -5.88 -13.34
CA ARG A 44 4.91 -5.48 -12.03
C ARG A 44 6.33 -4.98 -12.24
N LEU A 45 6.46 -3.66 -12.34
CA LEU A 45 7.76 -3.01 -12.50
C LEU A 45 8.21 -2.40 -11.16
N PRO A 46 9.52 -2.35 -10.86
CA PRO A 46 10.04 -1.65 -9.70
C PRO A 46 9.59 -0.19 -9.69
N ALA A 47 9.27 0.37 -8.52
CA ALA A 47 8.90 1.78 -8.39
C ALA A 47 10.01 2.76 -8.87
N THR A 48 11.26 2.32 -8.97
CA THR A 48 12.35 3.15 -9.54
C THR A 48 12.17 3.47 -11.02
N THR A 49 11.39 2.65 -11.75
CA THR A 49 11.04 2.89 -13.16
C THR A 49 10.20 4.15 -13.35
N ILE A 50 9.64 4.70 -12.26
CA ILE A 50 8.83 5.91 -12.29
C ILE A 50 9.56 7.10 -12.92
N ALA A 51 10.87 7.23 -12.72
CA ALA A 51 11.66 8.33 -13.30
C ALA A 51 11.68 8.31 -14.84
N GLU A 52 11.32 7.19 -15.46
CA GLU A 52 11.31 6.98 -16.91
C GLU A 52 9.92 7.18 -17.53
N THR A 53 8.88 7.38 -16.70
CA THR A 53 7.48 7.45 -17.13
C THR A 53 6.88 8.84 -16.90
N GLN A 54 5.88 9.22 -17.70
CA GLN A 54 5.22 10.54 -17.67
C GLN A 54 4.85 11.01 -16.26
N ASN A 55 4.83 12.33 -16.05
CA ASN A 55 4.56 13.01 -14.77
C ASN A 55 3.22 12.69 -14.08
N ARG A 56 2.41 11.75 -14.54
CA ARG A 56 1.07 11.46 -14.00
C ARG A 56 1.02 10.04 -13.43
N ARG A 57 0.58 9.89 -12.19
CA ARG A 57 0.49 8.57 -11.55
C ARG A 57 -0.55 8.54 -10.44
N LEU A 58 -1.08 7.35 -10.18
CA LEU A 58 -2.00 7.09 -9.09
C LEU A 58 -1.31 6.18 -8.07
N VAL A 59 -1.02 6.69 -6.89
CA VAL A 59 -0.37 5.96 -5.80
C VAL A 59 -1.44 5.41 -4.86
N LEU A 60 -1.66 4.09 -4.88
CA LEU A 60 -2.50 3.40 -3.91
C LEU A 60 -1.67 3.01 -2.69
N VAL A 61 -1.98 3.63 -1.55
CA VAL A 61 -1.31 3.36 -0.28
C VAL A 61 -2.10 2.34 0.54
N LEU A 62 -1.46 1.20 0.82
CA LEU A 62 -1.96 0.11 1.68
C LEU A 62 -1.20 0.11 3.01
N GLU A 63 -1.67 -0.62 4.03
CA GLU A 63 -1.02 -0.60 5.35
C GLU A 63 0.32 -1.34 5.37
N SER A 64 0.30 -2.64 5.07
CA SER A 64 1.43 -3.56 5.22
C SER A 64 1.13 -4.85 4.48
N PRO A 65 2.14 -5.56 3.94
CA PRO A 65 1.93 -6.84 3.27
C PRO A 65 1.42 -7.93 4.23
N HIS A 66 0.75 -8.94 3.66
CA HIS A 66 0.30 -10.18 4.29
C HIS A 66 1.01 -11.38 3.67
N LYS A 67 0.50 -12.61 3.87
CA LYS A 67 1.15 -13.85 3.40
C LYS A 67 1.27 -13.91 1.88
N ALA A 68 0.18 -13.60 1.19
CA ALA A 68 0.09 -13.71 -0.27
C ALA A 68 1.11 -12.83 -1.01
N GLU A 69 1.57 -11.75 -0.38
CA GLU A 69 2.59 -10.86 -0.91
C GLU A 69 3.98 -11.53 -1.02
N PHE A 70 4.23 -12.62 -0.27
CA PHE A 70 5.51 -13.35 -0.20
C PHE A 70 5.43 -14.80 -0.72
N ASP A 71 4.29 -15.23 -1.29
CA ASP A 71 4.16 -16.60 -1.80
C ASP A 71 5.09 -16.83 -3.02
N LEU A 72 6.11 -17.67 -2.82
CA LEU A 72 7.05 -18.14 -3.85
C LEU A 72 6.32 -19.03 -4.89
N PRO A 73 6.79 -19.09 -6.16
CA PRO A 73 8.08 -18.64 -6.70
C PRO A 73 8.12 -17.16 -7.13
N LYS A 74 7.08 -16.37 -6.85
CA LYS A 74 7.00 -14.98 -7.33
C LYS A 74 7.71 -14.03 -6.37
N GLU A 75 8.55 -13.14 -6.90
CA GLU A 75 9.20 -12.04 -6.16
C GLU A 75 8.21 -11.23 -5.33
N PRO A 76 8.49 -10.88 -4.05
CA PRO A 76 7.54 -10.17 -3.20
C PRO A 76 6.94 -8.92 -3.83
N GLY A 77 5.66 -8.66 -3.56
CA GLY A 77 4.99 -7.48 -4.13
C GLY A 77 3.60 -7.24 -3.56
N PRO A 78 3.14 -5.98 -3.52
CA PRO A 78 1.91 -5.58 -2.86
C PRO A 78 0.68 -6.13 -3.57
N ALA A 79 -0.36 -6.38 -2.78
CA ALA A 79 -1.69 -6.76 -3.22
C ALA A 79 -1.68 -7.95 -4.19
N LYS A 80 -1.03 -9.05 -3.81
CA LYS A 80 -1.03 -10.29 -4.62
C LYS A 80 -2.21 -11.21 -4.32
N GLY A 81 -2.86 -11.03 -3.18
CA GLY A 81 -4.03 -11.80 -2.79
C GLY A 81 -5.36 -11.14 -3.14
N LYS A 82 -6.34 -11.31 -2.25
CA LYS A 82 -7.70 -10.76 -2.37
C LYS A 82 -7.73 -9.25 -2.60
N THR A 83 -6.79 -8.51 -2.01
CA THR A 83 -6.64 -7.06 -2.21
C THR A 83 -6.40 -6.74 -3.69
N GLY A 84 -5.47 -7.43 -4.35
CA GLY A 84 -5.16 -7.20 -5.77
C GLY A 84 -6.33 -7.52 -6.68
N LYS A 85 -6.98 -8.68 -6.45
CA LYS A 85 -8.19 -9.06 -7.17
C LYS A 85 -9.26 -7.96 -7.09
N ASN A 86 -9.49 -7.42 -5.89
CA ASN A 86 -10.49 -6.37 -5.71
C ASN A 86 -10.06 -5.03 -6.32
N ILE A 87 -8.76 -4.70 -6.33
CA ILE A 87 -8.27 -3.52 -7.04
C ILE A 87 -8.61 -3.64 -8.52
N ARG A 88 -8.21 -4.75 -9.18
CA ARG A 88 -8.50 -4.97 -10.60
C ARG A 88 -10.00 -4.97 -10.91
N GLN A 89 -10.80 -5.57 -10.04
CA GLN A 89 -12.23 -5.73 -10.29
C GLN A 89 -13.05 -4.45 -10.06
N TYR A 90 -12.64 -3.57 -9.15
CA TYR A 90 -13.51 -2.50 -8.65
C TYR A 90 -12.92 -1.08 -8.74
N SER A 91 -11.64 -0.89 -9.04
CA SER A 91 -11.03 0.46 -9.10
C SER A 91 -11.72 1.36 -10.12
N SER A 92 -12.09 0.85 -11.29
CA SER A 92 -12.84 1.57 -12.33
C SER A 92 -14.26 1.97 -11.91
N GLN A 93 -14.77 1.38 -10.83
CA GLN A 93 -16.09 1.66 -10.27
C GLN A 93 -16.02 2.65 -9.09
N ILE A 94 -14.85 3.20 -8.79
CA ILE A 94 -14.68 4.22 -7.74
C ILE A 94 -14.81 5.59 -8.38
N GLU A 95 -15.83 6.34 -7.99
CA GLU A 95 -16.19 7.62 -8.61
C GLU A 95 -15.04 8.64 -8.57
N ALA A 96 -14.32 8.75 -7.46
CA ALA A 96 -13.19 9.68 -7.36
C ALA A 96 -11.93 9.24 -8.11
N LEU A 97 -11.91 8.03 -8.69
CA LEU A 97 -10.81 7.58 -9.53
C LEU A 97 -11.13 7.68 -11.04
N ARG A 98 -12.35 8.11 -11.39
CA ARG A 98 -12.85 8.11 -12.78
C ARG A 98 -11.92 8.85 -13.74
N ASP A 99 -11.41 10.01 -13.33
CA ASP A 99 -10.59 10.88 -14.17
C ASP A 99 -9.11 10.45 -14.21
N PHE A 100 -8.74 9.46 -13.42
CA PHE A 100 -7.36 8.98 -13.27
C PHE A 100 -7.17 7.55 -13.79
N THR A 101 -8.14 7.02 -14.54
CA THR A 101 -8.11 5.62 -14.97
C THR A 101 -6.94 5.29 -15.90
N GLN A 102 -6.46 6.27 -16.66
CA GLN A 102 -5.29 6.14 -17.53
C GLN A 102 -3.96 6.34 -16.81
N TYR A 103 -3.98 6.74 -15.53
CA TYR A 103 -2.73 6.98 -14.80
C TYR A 103 -2.13 5.63 -14.42
N PRO A 104 -0.82 5.42 -14.66
CA PRO A 104 -0.15 4.22 -14.17
C PRO A 104 -0.28 4.15 -12.64
N VAL A 105 -0.69 2.99 -12.15
CA VAL A 105 -0.93 2.77 -10.72
C VAL A 105 0.36 2.28 -10.07
N LEU A 106 0.81 3.00 -9.04
CA LEU A 106 1.82 2.56 -8.10
C LEU A 106 1.14 1.97 -6.87
N LEU A 107 1.42 0.71 -6.57
CA LEU A 107 1.03 0.10 -5.31
C LEU A 107 2.17 0.26 -4.30
N MET A 108 1.85 0.82 -3.13
CA MET A 108 2.80 0.92 -2.03
C MET A 108 2.18 0.51 -0.70
N ASN A 109 2.97 -0.12 0.16
CA ASN A 109 2.60 -0.30 1.56
C ASN A 109 3.24 0.81 2.40
N ALA A 110 2.51 1.32 3.38
CA ALA A 110 3.02 2.27 4.38
C ALA A 110 4.21 1.66 5.13
N ILE A 111 4.10 0.40 5.54
CA ILE A 111 5.20 -0.42 6.04
C ILE A 111 5.45 -1.59 5.07
N GLN A 112 6.67 -1.73 4.55
CA GLN A 112 7.00 -2.78 3.57
C GLN A 112 7.23 -4.18 4.19
N TYR A 113 6.97 -4.35 5.48
CA TYR A 113 7.21 -5.58 6.22
C TYR A 113 5.91 -6.18 6.75
N GLN A 114 5.87 -7.50 6.89
CA GLN A 114 4.65 -8.22 7.26
C GLN A 114 4.28 -8.00 8.75
N CYS A 115 3.56 -6.92 9.05
CA CYS A 115 3.19 -6.56 10.42
C CYS A 115 2.32 -7.64 11.11
N SER A 116 1.61 -8.46 10.35
CA SER A 116 0.82 -9.57 10.89
C SER A 116 1.64 -10.78 11.35
N LEU A 117 2.93 -10.85 11.01
CA LEU A 117 3.84 -11.97 11.34
C LEU A 117 3.32 -13.35 10.90
N GLY A 118 2.53 -13.40 9.83
CA GLY A 118 1.89 -14.65 9.37
C GLY A 118 0.71 -15.11 10.23
N PHE A 119 0.23 -14.30 11.16
CA PHE A 119 -0.98 -14.60 11.95
C PHE A 119 -2.20 -13.82 11.43
N SER A 120 -3.34 -14.11 12.04
CA SER A 120 -4.53 -13.26 11.93
C SER A 120 -4.18 -11.79 12.18
N THR A 121 -4.73 -10.91 11.35
CA THR A 121 -4.49 -9.46 11.41
C THR A 121 -4.93 -8.81 12.72
N ARG A 122 -5.72 -9.51 13.54
CA ARG A 122 -6.15 -9.05 14.87
C ARG A 122 -5.07 -9.16 15.95
N LYS A 123 -4.09 -10.07 15.78
CA LYS A 123 -3.15 -10.41 16.86
C LYS A 123 -1.99 -9.43 16.97
N PHE A 124 -1.22 -9.28 15.89
CA PHE A 124 0.05 -8.56 15.92
C PHE A 124 0.12 -7.32 15.03
N ARG A 125 -0.70 -7.25 13.98
CA ARG A 125 -0.58 -6.23 12.92
C ARG A 125 -0.45 -4.82 13.47
N ASP A 126 -1.39 -4.40 14.31
CA ASP A 126 -1.42 -3.02 14.79
C ASP A 126 -0.23 -2.72 15.71
N LYS A 127 0.11 -3.63 16.63
CA LYS A 127 1.25 -3.46 17.55
C LYS A 127 2.57 -3.36 16.79
N VAL A 128 2.80 -4.28 15.84
CA VAL A 128 4.02 -4.30 15.02
C VAL A 128 4.06 -3.08 14.09
N PHE A 129 2.95 -2.74 13.45
CA PHE A 129 2.85 -1.54 12.61
C PHE A 129 3.23 -0.30 13.41
N LEU A 130 2.61 -0.08 14.58
CA LEU A 130 2.87 1.11 15.40
C LEU A 130 4.32 1.18 15.87
N LYS A 131 4.90 0.03 16.26
CA LYS A 131 6.31 -0.06 16.65
C LYS A 131 7.22 0.33 15.49
N LEU A 132 7.07 -0.32 14.33
CA LEU A 132 7.85 -0.01 13.13
C LEU A 132 7.66 1.43 12.66
N TRP A 133 6.42 1.93 12.71
CA TRP A 133 6.09 3.31 12.35
C TRP A 133 6.85 4.32 13.21
N SER A 134 6.94 4.08 14.52
CA SER A 134 7.71 4.92 15.47
C SER A 134 9.23 4.75 15.37
N GLU A 135 9.73 3.70 14.71
CA GLU A 135 11.15 3.35 14.65
C GLU A 135 11.75 3.55 13.24
N GLY A 136 11.35 4.63 12.57
CA GLY A 136 11.84 5.00 11.25
C GLY A 136 10.88 4.66 10.10
N GLY A 137 9.76 3.98 10.38
CA GLY A 137 8.80 3.57 9.35
C GLY A 137 8.05 4.75 8.74
N LYS A 138 7.70 5.76 9.54
CA LYS A 138 7.10 7.00 9.05
C LYS A 138 8.03 7.72 8.08
N GLU A 139 9.27 7.94 8.47
CA GLU A 139 10.28 8.65 7.69
C GLU A 139 10.61 7.88 6.41
N ASN A 140 10.70 6.55 6.50
CA ASN A 140 10.88 5.69 5.33
C ASN A 140 9.70 5.76 4.35
N PHE A 141 8.46 5.73 4.85
CA PHE A 141 7.28 5.91 4.03
C PHE A 141 7.26 7.27 3.33
N MET A 142 7.47 8.34 4.09
CA MET A 142 7.46 9.71 3.59
C MET A 142 8.54 9.93 2.52
N ALA A 143 9.76 9.44 2.76
CA ALA A 143 10.85 9.53 1.79
C ALA A 143 10.52 8.80 0.47
N ARG A 144 9.96 7.59 0.56
CA ARG A 144 9.52 6.83 -0.62
C ARG A 144 8.41 7.55 -1.37
N LEU A 145 7.35 7.94 -0.66
CA LEU A 145 6.21 8.65 -1.28
C LEU A 145 6.65 9.95 -1.95
N ASN A 146 7.50 10.74 -1.29
CA ASN A 146 8.05 11.97 -1.86
C ASN A 146 8.89 11.69 -3.11
N SER A 147 9.68 10.62 -3.13
CA SER A 147 10.45 10.23 -4.33
C SER A 147 9.58 9.78 -5.50
N TYR A 148 8.36 9.34 -5.23
CA TYR A 148 7.44 8.86 -6.26
C TYR A 148 6.50 9.96 -6.77
N CYS A 149 6.22 10.99 -5.99
CA CYS A 149 5.20 11.99 -6.30
C CYS A 149 5.78 13.29 -6.86
N ASP A 150 5.12 13.84 -7.87
CA ASP A 150 5.29 15.21 -8.35
C ASP A 150 3.96 15.97 -8.24
N SER A 151 3.88 17.15 -8.86
CA SER A 151 2.68 18.01 -8.81
C SER A 151 1.44 17.46 -9.52
N ASN A 152 1.53 16.31 -10.20
CA ASN A 152 0.39 15.69 -10.89
C ASN A 152 0.09 14.29 -10.34
N ALA A 153 0.69 13.92 -9.20
CA ALA A 153 0.39 12.67 -8.54
C ALA A 153 -1.00 12.71 -7.86
N VAL A 154 -1.67 11.56 -7.87
CA VAL A 154 -2.88 11.30 -7.11
C VAL A 154 -2.57 10.26 -6.06
N ILE A 155 -2.73 10.59 -4.79
CA ILE A 155 -2.43 9.71 -3.66
C ILE A 155 -3.75 9.23 -3.08
N VAL A 156 -3.97 7.93 -3.07
CA VAL A 156 -5.19 7.30 -2.56
C VAL A 156 -4.84 6.50 -1.31
N ASN A 157 -5.16 7.04 -0.13
CA ASN A 157 -4.94 6.33 1.13
C ASN A 157 -6.05 5.30 1.36
N CYS A 158 -5.65 4.04 1.26
CA CYS A 158 -6.49 2.85 1.39
C CYS A 158 -6.19 2.03 2.65
N CYS A 159 -5.40 2.56 3.58
CA CYS A 159 -5.04 1.87 4.81
C CYS A 159 -6.29 1.51 5.64
N THR A 160 -6.22 0.38 6.35
CA THR A 160 -7.28 -0.01 7.29
C THR A 160 -7.31 0.90 8.53
N LYS A 161 -8.47 0.95 9.21
CA LYS A 161 -8.61 1.64 10.51
C LYS A 161 -7.66 1.06 11.57
N GLY A 162 -7.38 -0.23 11.54
CA GLY A 162 -6.88 -0.93 12.73
C GLY A 162 -8.02 -1.42 13.62
N ASN A 163 -7.66 -2.19 14.64
CA ASN A 163 -8.54 -2.73 15.69
C ASN A 163 -8.45 -1.92 16.99
N GLN A 164 -7.44 -1.06 17.16
CA GLN A 164 -7.23 -0.25 18.36
C GLN A 164 -7.78 1.18 18.21
N SER A 165 -7.82 1.93 19.32
CA SER A 165 -8.29 3.32 19.39
C SER A 165 -7.49 4.30 18.52
N GLN A 166 -6.25 3.95 18.17
CA GLN A 166 -5.40 4.74 17.28
C GLN A 166 -5.49 4.23 15.85
N GLU A 167 -6.07 5.04 14.97
CA GLU A 167 -6.37 4.60 13.61
C GLU A 167 -5.12 4.61 12.70
N LEU A 168 -4.71 3.43 12.19
CA LEU A 168 -3.52 3.29 11.34
C LEU A 168 -3.61 4.17 10.09
N ARG A 169 -4.77 4.17 9.43
CA ARG A 169 -5.06 5.03 8.27
C ARG A 169 -4.88 6.53 8.53
N SER A 170 -5.24 7.01 9.71
CA SER A 170 -5.09 8.43 10.07
C SER A 170 -3.61 8.79 10.26
N ARG A 171 -2.81 7.90 10.85
CA ARG A 171 -1.35 8.11 10.96
C ARG A 171 -0.69 8.22 9.59
N VAL A 172 -1.06 7.33 8.67
CA VAL A 172 -0.57 7.37 7.29
C VAL A 172 -1.05 8.63 6.58
N HIS A 173 -2.30 9.04 6.78
CA HIS A 173 -2.85 10.26 6.18
C HIS A 173 -2.13 11.51 6.66
N ASN A 174 -1.95 11.66 7.97
CA ASN A 174 -1.24 12.79 8.52
C ASN A 174 0.19 12.86 7.95
N ALA A 175 0.87 11.72 7.79
CA ALA A 175 2.19 11.70 7.15
C ALA A 175 2.16 12.08 5.65
N ILE A 176 1.08 11.78 4.93
CA ILE A 176 0.88 12.27 3.55
C ILE A 176 0.69 13.79 3.55
N GLU A 177 -0.15 14.33 4.45
CA GLU A 177 -0.40 15.77 4.56
C GLU A 177 0.84 16.55 5.01
N GLU A 178 1.64 15.99 5.92
CA GLU A 178 2.90 16.57 6.41
C GLU A 178 3.94 16.77 5.29
N LEU A 179 3.91 15.98 4.22
CA LEU A 179 4.80 16.17 3.08
C LEU A 179 4.46 17.43 2.26
N GLN A 180 3.26 17.99 2.42
CA GLN A 180 2.80 19.17 1.67
C GLN A 180 2.99 19.02 0.15
N LEU A 181 2.82 17.80 -0.37
CA LEU A 181 2.90 17.52 -1.80
C LEU A 181 1.80 18.29 -2.52
N ASN A 182 2.12 18.87 -3.68
CA ASN A 182 1.12 19.42 -4.59
C ASN A 182 0.41 18.27 -5.34
N ALA A 183 -0.24 17.38 -4.59
CA ALA A 183 -0.87 16.17 -5.11
C ALA A 183 -2.36 16.14 -4.71
N THR A 184 -3.18 15.48 -5.53
CA THR A 184 -4.57 15.22 -5.14
C THR A 184 -4.59 14.07 -4.13
N ILE A 185 -5.15 14.30 -2.94
CA ILE A 185 -5.23 13.27 -1.88
C ILE A 185 -6.67 12.77 -1.74
N ILE A 186 -6.86 11.45 -1.83
CA ILE A 186 -8.16 10.77 -1.77
C ILE A 186 -8.15 9.75 -0.64
N LYS A 187 -9.18 9.78 0.22
CA LYS A 187 -9.41 8.76 1.26
C LYS A 187 -10.34 7.67 0.74
N ARG A 188 -9.96 6.40 0.76
CA ARG A 188 -10.84 5.27 0.40
C ARG A 188 -10.71 4.10 1.34
N GLY A 189 -11.80 3.38 1.59
CA GLY A 189 -11.74 2.16 2.39
C GLY A 189 -10.77 1.14 1.79
N HIS A 190 -10.23 0.23 2.60
CA HIS A 190 -9.31 -0.78 2.09
C HIS A 190 -9.92 -1.61 0.95
N PRO A 191 -9.16 -2.02 -0.09
CA PRO A 191 -9.74 -2.61 -1.31
C PRO A 191 -10.52 -3.90 -1.09
N VAL A 192 -10.24 -4.63 0.00
CA VAL A 192 -11.06 -5.77 0.44
C VAL A 192 -12.54 -5.40 0.59
N THR A 193 -12.86 -4.15 0.95
CA THR A 193 -14.23 -3.67 1.11
C THR A 193 -14.88 -3.15 -0.18
N TRP A 194 -14.13 -2.99 -1.28
CA TRP A 194 -14.65 -2.45 -2.54
C TRP A 194 -15.64 -3.36 -3.23
N SER A 195 -15.67 -4.65 -2.89
CA SER A 195 -16.71 -5.58 -3.34
C SER A 195 -18.09 -5.27 -2.76
N ILE A 196 -18.16 -4.48 -1.68
CA ILE A 196 -19.41 -4.07 -1.04
C ILE A 196 -19.82 -2.72 -1.63
N LYS A 197 -20.84 -2.70 -2.51
CA LYS A 197 -21.28 -1.52 -3.26
C LYS A 197 -21.44 -0.26 -2.39
N ASN A 198 -22.13 -0.38 -1.26
CA ASN A 198 -22.40 0.75 -0.34
C ASN A 198 -21.16 1.24 0.44
N ARG A 199 -20.05 0.49 0.41
CA ARG A 199 -18.79 0.89 1.06
C ARG A 199 -17.74 1.36 0.06
N ARG A 200 -17.82 0.94 -1.19
CA ARG A 200 -16.83 1.20 -2.25
C ARG A 200 -16.51 2.68 -2.43
N ASN A 201 -17.55 3.52 -2.56
CA ASN A 201 -17.41 4.96 -2.78
C ASN A 201 -17.34 5.76 -1.47
N LYS A 202 -17.50 5.11 -0.30
CA LYS A 202 -17.52 5.81 0.98
C LYS A 202 -16.08 6.20 1.36
N PRO A 203 -15.77 7.51 1.52
CA PRO A 203 -14.54 7.92 2.16
C PRO A 203 -14.55 7.48 3.64
N TRP A 204 -13.40 7.56 4.28
CA TRP A 204 -13.29 7.35 5.72
C TRP A 204 -12.74 8.58 6.41
#